data_AF-A0AAV3ZLT1-F1
#
_entry.id   AF-A0AAV3ZLT1-F1
#
_cell.length_a   1.000
_cell.length_b   1.000
_cell.length_c   1.000
_cell.angle_alpha   90.00
_cell.angle_beta   90.00
_cell.angle_gamma   90.00
#
_symmetry.space_group_name_H-M   'P 1'
#
loop_
_entity.id
_entity.type
_entity.pdbx_description
1 polymer ?
#
loop_
_entity_poly.entity_id
_entity_poly.type
_entity_poly.pdbx_seq_one_letter_code
_entity_poly.pdbx_strand_id
1 'polypeptide(L)' 'WKDQNNEFRKDPKLFIKCVPTLLRFGSPQRLEEDQCCKDDLVQMMFEDAE' A
#
# COMPACT_ATOMS: atom_id res chain seq x y z
N TRP A 1 9.63 -11.24 -1.15
CA TRP A 1 9.30 -10.30 -2.25
C TRP A 1 9.58 -10.83 -3.65
N LYS A 2 10.81 -11.28 -3.95
CA LYS A 2 11.23 -11.75 -5.29
C LYS A 2 10.43 -12.96 -5.79
N ASP A 3 9.97 -13.81 -4.87
CA ASP A 3 9.02 -14.87 -5.20
C ASP A 3 7.67 -14.26 -5.63
N GLN A 4 7.26 -14.53 -6.87
CA GLN A 4 5.99 -14.07 -7.41
C GLN A 4 4.78 -14.77 -6.77
N ASN A 5 4.99 -15.93 -6.14
CA ASN A 5 3.93 -16.72 -5.53
C ASN A 5 3.71 -16.44 -4.04
N ASN A 6 4.39 -15.43 -3.49
CA ASN A 6 4.26 -15.12 -2.07
C ASN A 6 2.85 -14.66 -1.68
N GLU A 7 2.53 -14.81 -0.39
CA GLU A 7 1.22 -14.50 0.18
C GLU A 7 0.78 -13.05 -0.03
N PHE A 8 1.69 -12.07 0.06
CA PHE A 8 1.37 -10.65 -0.14
C PHE A 8 0.95 -10.33 -1.58
N ARG A 9 1.52 -11.04 -2.57
CA ARG A 9 1.17 -10.90 -3.99
C ARG A 9 -0.15 -11.61 -4.35
N LYS A 10 -0.48 -12.69 -3.63
CA LYS A 10 -1.62 -13.56 -3.95
C LYS A 10 -2.86 -13.34 -3.10
N ASP A 11 -2.72 -12.85 -1.87
CA ASP A 11 -3.87 -12.55 -1.00
C ASP A 11 -4.72 -11.45 -1.66
N PRO A 12 -6.00 -11.71 -1.99
CA PRO A 12 -6.89 -10.72 -2.60
C PRO A 12 -7.10 -9.46 -1.76
N LYS A 13 -6.89 -9.53 -0.44
CA LYS A 13 -7.02 -8.39 0.47
C LYS A 13 -5.79 -7.47 0.44
N LEU A 14 -4.65 -7.99 0.01
CA LEU A 14 -3.37 -7.27 0.04
C LEU A 14 -2.89 -6.92 -1.37
N PHE A 15 -2.85 -7.91 -2.27
CA PHE A 15 -2.44 -7.80 -3.67
C PHE A 15 -1.31 -6.78 -3.90
N ILE A 16 -0.21 -6.94 -3.16
CA ILE A 16 0.94 -6.03 -3.14
C ILE A 16 1.81 -6.36 -4.35
N LYS A 17 2.04 -5.40 -5.26
CA LYS A 17 2.75 -5.62 -6.55
C LYS A 17 4.18 -5.08 -6.59
N CYS A 18 4.44 -4.01 -5.84
CA CYS A 18 5.70 -3.29 -5.66
C CYS A 18 6.00 -3.14 -4.16
N VAL A 19 7.23 -2.77 -3.81
CA VAL A 19 7.59 -2.30 -2.45
C VAL A 19 8.46 -1.05 -2.60
N PRO A 20 8.33 -0.05 -1.72
CA PRO A 20 7.36 0.06 -0.62
C PRO A 20 5.91 0.23 -1.12
N THR A 21 4.95 -0.20 -0.30
CA THR A 21 3.50 0.07 -0.50
C THR A 21 2.87 0.38 0.86
N LEU A 22 2.19 1.52 0.97
CA LEU A 22 1.34 1.88 2.10
C LEU A 22 -0.11 1.62 1.70
N LEU A 23 -0.82 0.73 2.40
CA LEU A 23 -2.19 0.30 2.07
C LEU A 23 -3.14 0.60 3.23
N ARG A 24 -4.29 1.21 2.96
CA ARG A 24 -5.41 1.26 3.91
C ARG A 24 -6.22 -0.04 3.80
N PHE A 25 -6.14 -0.88 4.82
CA PHE A 25 -6.81 -2.19 4.81
C PHE A 25 -8.34 -2.04 4.67
N GLY A 26 -8.94 -2.83 3.77
CA GLY A 26 -10.38 -2.74 3.48
C GLY A 26 -10.78 -1.58 2.55
N SER A 27 -9.81 -0.80 2.05
CA SER A 27 -10.02 0.32 1.13
C SER A 27 -9.15 0.15 -0.12
N PRO A 28 -9.54 0.70 -1.29
CA PRO A 28 -8.66 0.77 -2.46
C PRO A 28 -7.53 1.81 -2.31
N GLN A 29 -7.57 2.67 -1.29
CA GLN A 29 -6.55 3.69 -1.05
C GLN A 29 -5.19 3.05 -0.73
N ARG A 30 -4.19 3.39 -1.55
CA ARG A 30 -2.81 2.95 -1.37
C ARG A 30 -1.82 3.92 -2.01
N LEU A 31 -0.59 3.93 -1.50
CA LEU A 31 0.58 4.59 -2.07
C LEU A 31 1.62 3.54 -2.43
N GLU A 32 2.23 3.68 -3.60
CA GLU A 32 3.20 2.74 -4.14
C GLU A 32 4.51 3.47 -4.51
N GLU A 33 5.66 2.84 -4.20
CA GLU A 33 7.01 3.29 -4.57
C GLU A 33 7.26 4.77 -4.18
N ASP A 34 7.50 5.65 -5.16
CA ASP A 34 7.82 7.07 -4.94
C ASP A 34 6.69 7.84 -4.23
N GLN A 35 5.45 7.36 -4.29
CA GLN A 35 4.35 7.97 -3.55
C GLN A 35 4.53 7.82 -2.03
N CYS A 36 5.22 6.77 -1.58
CA CYS A 36 5.54 6.58 -0.16
C CYS A 36 6.59 7.58 0.36
N CYS A 37 7.29 8.27 -0.55
CA CYS A 37 8.29 9.29 -0.22
C CYS A 37 7.72 10.72 -0.22
N LYS A 38 6.40 10.87 -0.48
CA LYS A 38 5.72 12.16 -0.55
C LYS A 38 4.97 12.42 0.74
N ASP A 39 5.53 13.28 1.58
CA ASP A 39 5.02 13.58 2.92
C ASP A 39 3.54 14.01 2.90
N ASP A 40 3.14 14.82 1.92
CA ASP A 40 1.76 15.26 1.72
C ASP A 40 0.80 14.08 1.47
N LEU A 41 1.17 13.15 0.59
CA LEU A 41 0.36 11.97 0.31
C LEU A 41 0.28 11.04 1.51
N VAL A 42 1.40 10.84 2.22
CA VAL A 42 1.43 10.02 3.43
C VAL A 42 0.54 10.62 4.50
N GLN A 43 0.57 11.94 4.68
CA GLN A 43 -0.27 12.64 5.64
C GLN A 43 -1.76 12.46 5.31
N MET A 44 -2.16 12.64 4.05
CA MET A 44 -3.55 12.44 3.60
C MET A 44 -4.08 11.03 3.88
N MET A 45 -3.23 10.00 3.89
CA MET A 45 -3.65 8.62 4.20
C MET A 45 -4.10 8.44 5.66
N PHE A 46 -3.73 9.36 6.56
CA PHE A 46 -4.03 9.29 7.99
C PHE A 46 -5.05 10.35 8.45
N GLU A 47 -5.49 11.25 7.57
CA GLU A 47 -6.43 12.33 7.90
C GLU A 47 -7.91 11.90 7.94
N ASP A 48 -8.26 10.72 7.42
CA ASP A 48 -9.65 10.19 7.38
C ASP A 48 -10.04 9.34 8.63
N ALA A 49 -9.46 9.64 9.80
CA ALA A 49 -9.74 8.93 11.06
C ALA A 49 -10.31 9.89 12.12
N GLU A 50 -11.45 10.51 11.82
CA GLU A 50 -12.39 11.09 12.80
C GLU A 50 -13.80 10.51 12.58
#